data_AF-A0A6G7ZTB4-F1
#
_entry.id   AF-A0A6G7ZTB4-F1
#
_cell.length_a   1.000
_cell.length_b   1.000
_cell.length_c   1.000
_cell.angle_alpha   90.00
_cell.angle_beta   90.00
_cell.angle_gamma   90.00
#
_symmetry.space_group_name_H-M   'P 1'
#
loop_
_entity.id
_entity.type
_entity.pdbx_description
1 polymer ?
#
loop_
_entity_poly.entity_id
_entity_poly.type
_entity_poly.pdbx_seq_one_letter_code
_entity_poly.pdbx_strand_id
1 'polypeptide(L)'
;MSNNINVSLDTSVTPNVLDVHDHGHIHIDKKTKPQTITWNLNGVLTGGEFVPMSDPEPGFQWVTDPPPSSEIFGEPARGSNGNSMSITDTHSNGDSDGRWVYRLCVLYNHKVYCTETSIAATVKDPIIINH
;
A
#
# COMPACT_ATOMS: atom_id res chain seq x y z
N MET A 1 -1.51 -8.37 15.03
CA MET A 1 -0.14 -8.51 14.47
C MET A 1 0.02 -7.42 13.42
N SER A 2 1.21 -6.84 13.30
CA SER A 2 1.48 -5.75 12.36
C SER A 2 2.41 -6.24 11.26
N ASN A 3 1.99 -6.07 10.01
CA ASN A 3 2.82 -6.30 8.83
C ASN A 3 3.47 -4.96 8.46
N ASN A 4 4.75 -4.79 8.79
CA ASN A 4 5.48 -3.55 8.51
C ASN A 4 6.26 -3.70 7.21
N ILE A 5 5.97 -2.84 6.25
CA ILE A 5 6.47 -2.92 4.88
C ILE A 5 7.22 -1.65 4.57
N ASN A 6 8.42 -1.77 4.02
CA ASN A 6 9.21 -0.62 3.62
C ASN A 6 8.80 -0.16 2.21
N VAL A 7 8.72 1.15 2.03
CA VAL A 7 8.52 1.81 0.74
C VAL A 7 9.74 2.66 0.44
N SER A 8 10.32 2.47 -0.74
CA SER A 8 11.54 3.16 -1.18
C SER A 8 11.36 3.72 -2.60
N LEU A 9 12.29 4.57 -3.03
CA LEU A 9 12.29 5.11 -4.38
C LEU A 9 13.16 4.23 -5.28
N ASP A 10 12.57 3.60 -6.30
CA ASP A 10 13.30 2.90 -7.35
C ASP A 10 13.82 3.92 -8.37
N THR A 11 15.13 4.09 -8.38
CA THR A 11 15.87 4.98 -9.30
C THR A 11 16.50 4.23 -10.46
N SER A 12 16.29 2.92 -10.55
CA SER A 12 16.80 2.09 -11.66
C SER A 12 15.94 2.18 -12.93
N VAL A 13 14.74 2.76 -12.83
CA VAL A 13 13.81 2.98 -13.95
C VAL A 13 13.57 4.47 -14.20
N THR A 14 13.16 4.80 -15.43
CA THR A 14 12.84 6.17 -15.83
C THR A 14 11.43 6.21 -16.44
N PRO A 15 10.48 6.98 -15.87
CA PRO A 15 10.62 7.78 -14.66
C PRO A 15 10.81 6.91 -13.39
N ASN A 16 11.43 7.47 -12.35
CA ASN A 16 11.54 6.81 -11.04
C ASN A 16 10.14 6.53 -10.48
N VAL A 17 9.99 5.40 -9.79
CA VAL A 17 8.72 4.94 -9.19
C VAL A 17 8.91 4.55 -7.74
N LEU A 18 7.81 4.43 -6.99
CA LEU A 18 7.88 3.82 -5.66
C LEU A 18 8.02 2.30 -5.80
N ASP A 19 8.92 1.73 -4.99
CA ASP A 19 9.06 0.30 -4.80
C ASP A 19 8.60 -0.07 -3.38
N VAL A 20 7.73 -1.07 -3.32
CA VAL A 20 7.23 -1.66 -2.08
C VAL A 20 8.00 -2.94 -1.87
N HIS A 21 8.55 -3.14 -0.67
CA HIS A 21 9.37 -4.32 -0.35
C HIS A 21 8.71 -5.63 -0.80
N ASP A 22 9.52 -6.60 -1.21
CA ASP A 22 9.09 -7.87 -1.83
C ASP A 22 8.18 -7.66 -3.04
N HIS A 23 8.48 -6.65 -3.85
CA HIS A 23 7.72 -6.31 -5.06
C HIS A 23 6.24 -6.02 -4.77
N GLY A 24 5.93 -5.60 -3.55
CA GLY A 24 4.59 -5.23 -3.12
C GLY A 24 3.64 -6.40 -2.92
N HIS A 25 4.11 -7.65 -2.91
CA HIS A 25 3.27 -8.82 -2.64
C HIS A 25 3.15 -9.07 -1.14
N ILE A 26 1.98 -8.76 -0.58
CA ILE A 26 1.70 -8.89 0.85
C ILE A 26 0.81 -10.11 1.05
N HIS A 27 1.35 -11.15 1.67
CA HIS A 27 0.59 -12.35 2.00
C HIS A 27 0.05 -12.26 3.43
N ILE A 28 -1.25 -12.40 3.57
CA ILE A 28 -1.96 -12.39 4.86
C ILE A 28 -2.62 -13.76 5.05
N ASP A 29 -2.21 -14.45 6.11
CA ASP A 29 -2.88 -15.68 6.55
C ASP A 29 -4.14 -15.33 7.35
N LYS A 30 -5.15 -16.19 7.30
CA LYS A 30 -6.29 -16.15 8.23
C LYS A 30 -5.88 -16.02 9.70
N LYS A 31 -6.45 -15.04 10.41
CA LYS A 31 -6.30 -14.88 11.87
C LYS A 31 -7.64 -14.61 12.55
N THR A 32 -7.75 -15.01 13.81
CA THR A 32 -8.97 -14.77 14.63
C THR A 32 -9.14 -13.32 15.07
N LYS A 33 -8.19 -12.44 14.75
CA LYS A 33 -8.21 -11.02 15.10
C LYS A 33 -7.70 -10.21 13.91
N PRO A 34 -8.21 -8.99 13.70
CA PRO A 34 -7.73 -8.12 12.65
C PRO A 34 -6.22 -7.89 12.71
N GLN A 35 -5.62 -7.72 11.54
CA GLN A 35 -4.23 -7.39 11.34
C GLN A 35 -4.10 -5.98 10.81
N THR A 36 -2.96 -5.35 11.06
CA THR A 36 -2.67 -4.02 10.50
C THR A 36 -1.52 -4.18 9.51
N ILE A 37 -1.72 -3.65 8.31
CA ILE A 37 -0.68 -3.52 7.30
C ILE A 37 -0.21 -2.07 7.36
N THR A 38 1.09 -1.86 7.54
CA THR A 38 1.70 -0.53 7.68
C THR A 38 2.84 -0.39 6.69
N TRP A 39 2.72 0.56 5.77
CA TRP A 39 3.79 1.00 4.89
C TRP A 39 4.56 2.13 5.54
N ASN A 40 5.90 2.02 5.56
CA ASN A 40 6.79 3.00 6.15
C ASN A 40 7.78 3.50 5.09
N LEU A 41 7.95 4.82 5.00
CA LEU A 41 8.96 5.40 4.12
C LEU A 41 10.36 5.05 4.61
N ASN A 42 11.22 4.62 3.69
CA ASN A 42 12.57 4.17 3.97
C ASN A 42 13.59 4.77 2.98
N GLY A 43 14.87 4.67 3.32
CA GLY A 43 15.98 5.17 2.50
C GLY A 43 15.88 6.67 2.26
N VAL A 44 15.98 7.07 0.99
CA VAL A 44 15.91 8.49 0.59
C VAL A 44 14.55 9.13 0.87
N LEU A 45 13.48 8.32 0.99
CA LEU A 45 12.12 8.81 1.25
C LEU A 45 11.85 9.09 2.74
N THR A 46 12.80 8.87 3.65
CA THR A 46 12.59 9.12 5.08
C THR A 46 12.25 10.58 5.41
N GLY A 47 12.63 11.53 4.55
CA GLY A 47 12.24 12.94 4.64
C GLY A 47 10.99 13.30 3.81
N GLY A 48 10.32 12.32 3.21
CA GLY A 48 9.08 12.49 2.46
C GLY A 48 7.85 12.22 3.31
N GLU A 49 6.69 12.31 2.68
CA GLU A 49 5.40 12.01 3.31
C GLU A 49 4.44 11.36 2.32
N PHE A 50 3.60 10.42 2.77
CA PHE A 50 2.46 9.97 1.99
C PHE A 50 1.57 11.16 1.65
N VAL A 51 1.04 11.21 0.43
CA VAL A 51 0.13 12.29 0.02
C VAL A 51 -1.15 12.26 0.87
N PRO A 52 -1.72 13.41 1.29
CA PRO A 52 -3.01 13.46 1.98
C PRO A 52 -4.11 12.63 1.29
N MET A 53 -4.95 11.95 2.07
CA MET A 53 -6.06 11.14 1.55
C MET A 53 -7.14 11.96 0.84
N SER A 54 -7.16 13.29 1.03
CA SER A 54 -8.08 14.23 0.39
C SER A 54 -7.60 14.75 -0.97
N ASP A 55 -6.35 14.47 -1.35
CA ASP A 55 -5.78 14.96 -2.61
C ASP A 55 -6.24 14.12 -3.81
N PRO A 56 -6.15 14.65 -5.05
CA PRO A 56 -6.53 13.92 -6.26
C PRO A 56 -5.70 12.66 -6.51
N GLU A 57 -4.45 12.62 -6.01
CA GLU A 57 -3.59 11.44 -6.00
C GLU A 57 -3.30 11.03 -4.55
N PRO A 58 -4.26 10.42 -3.85
CA PRO A 58 -4.14 10.19 -2.42
C PRO A 58 -3.00 9.22 -2.11
N GLY A 59 -2.47 9.30 -0.88
CA GLY A 59 -1.37 8.46 -0.44
C GLY A 59 -1.65 6.96 -0.52
N PHE A 60 -2.93 6.59 -0.53
CA PHE A 60 -3.41 5.23 -0.79
C PHE A 60 -4.69 5.28 -1.64
N GLN A 61 -4.81 4.38 -2.62
CA GLN A 61 -6.08 4.09 -3.30
C GLN A 61 -6.15 2.62 -3.73
N TRP A 62 -7.36 2.06 -3.74
CA TRP A 62 -7.62 0.78 -4.39
C TRP A 62 -7.66 0.96 -5.90
N VAL A 63 -6.98 0.07 -6.62
CA VAL A 63 -7.01 0.00 -8.10
C VAL A 63 -7.98 -1.09 -8.57
N THR A 64 -8.22 -2.08 -7.72
CA THR A 64 -9.16 -3.16 -7.98
C THR A 64 -10.58 -2.59 -8.14
N ASP A 65 -11.29 -3.06 -9.17
CA ASP A 65 -12.69 -2.69 -9.46
C ASP A 65 -13.57 -3.97 -9.47
N PRO A 66 -14.59 -4.07 -8.59
CA PRO A 66 -14.91 -3.13 -7.52
C PRO A 66 -13.83 -3.09 -6.43
N PRO A 67 -13.69 -1.97 -5.69
CA PRO A 67 -12.84 -1.93 -4.51
C PRO A 67 -13.33 -2.94 -3.46
N PRO A 68 -12.46 -3.40 -2.55
CA PRO A 68 -12.89 -4.33 -1.50
C PRO A 68 -13.99 -3.74 -0.63
N SER A 69 -14.82 -4.63 -0.08
CA SER A 69 -15.76 -4.29 0.99
C SER A 69 -15.01 -3.75 2.21
N SER A 70 -15.62 -2.79 2.90
CA SER A 70 -15.15 -2.30 4.21
C SER A 70 -15.18 -3.38 5.29
N GLU A 71 -15.87 -4.49 5.04
CA GLU A 71 -15.84 -5.67 5.90
C GLU A 71 -14.54 -6.47 5.78
N ILE A 72 -13.77 -6.31 4.68
CA ILE A 72 -12.47 -6.96 4.45
C ILE A 72 -11.34 -6.03 4.88
N PHE A 73 -11.37 -4.77 4.43
CA PHE A 73 -10.36 -3.78 4.77
C PHE A 73 -10.98 -2.53 5.37
N GLY A 74 -10.40 -2.06 6.47
CA GLY A 74 -10.73 -0.77 7.06
C GLY A 74 -10.27 0.41 6.20
N GLU A 75 -10.59 1.63 6.62
CA GLU A 75 -10.13 2.83 5.92
C GLU A 75 -8.60 3.00 6.03
N PRO A 76 -7.92 3.45 4.96
CA PRO A 76 -6.51 3.80 5.03
C PRO A 76 -6.29 5.01 5.95
N ALA A 77 -5.33 4.90 6.84
CA ALA A 77 -4.95 5.93 7.79
C ALA A 77 -3.49 6.35 7.61
N ARG A 78 -3.31 7.64 7.33
CA ARG A 78 -2.00 8.29 7.27
C ARG A 78 -1.50 8.58 8.69
N GLY A 79 -0.25 8.23 8.98
CA GLY A 79 0.40 8.54 10.25
C GLY A 79 0.53 10.04 10.49
N SER A 80 0.59 10.47 11.75
CA SER A 80 0.62 11.89 12.13
C SER A 80 1.86 12.65 11.62
N ASN A 81 2.97 11.94 11.44
CA ASN A 81 4.21 12.44 10.87
C ASN A 81 4.28 12.30 9.33
N GLY A 82 3.22 11.80 8.70
CA GLY A 82 3.14 11.57 7.25
C GLY A 82 4.02 10.45 6.71
N ASN A 83 4.90 9.83 7.51
CA ASN A 83 5.89 8.87 7.04
C ASN A 83 5.39 7.41 7.01
N SER A 84 4.16 7.19 7.45
CA SER A 84 3.52 5.89 7.44
C SER A 84 2.10 5.98 6.86
N MET A 85 1.69 4.89 6.21
CA MET A 85 0.31 4.65 5.79
C MET A 85 -0.09 3.30 6.36
N SER A 86 -1.33 3.15 6.84
CA SER A 86 -1.80 1.90 7.43
C SER A 86 -3.21 1.55 7.01
N ILE A 87 -3.52 0.27 6.98
CA ILE A 87 -4.87 -0.25 6.78
C ILE A 87 -5.11 -1.44 7.70
N THR A 88 -6.35 -1.61 8.15
CA THR A 88 -6.75 -2.80 8.91
C THR A 88 -7.28 -3.86 7.95
N ASP A 89 -6.88 -5.10 8.15
CA ASP A 89 -7.36 -6.28 7.45
C ASP A 89 -8.08 -7.19 8.46
N THR A 90 -9.32 -7.59 8.14
CA THR A 90 -10.17 -8.44 8.98
C THR A 90 -10.15 -9.92 8.59
N HIS A 91 -9.19 -10.33 7.75
CA HIS A 91 -9.09 -11.67 7.19
C HIS A 91 -9.09 -12.78 8.25
N SER A 92 -10.27 -13.37 8.42
CA SER A 92 -10.54 -14.35 9.48
C SER A 92 -11.20 -15.64 8.98
N ASN A 93 -11.72 -15.61 7.76
CA ASN A 93 -12.38 -16.74 7.10
C ASN A 93 -12.21 -16.65 5.57
N GLY A 94 -12.77 -17.60 4.84
CA GLY A 94 -12.67 -17.65 3.37
C GLY A 94 -13.44 -16.56 2.62
N ASP A 95 -14.34 -15.82 3.28
CA ASP A 95 -15.16 -14.78 2.63
C ASP A 95 -14.32 -13.56 2.22
N SER A 96 -13.12 -13.45 2.79
CA SER A 96 -12.13 -12.40 2.53
C SER A 96 -10.91 -12.93 1.76
N ASP A 97 -10.99 -14.13 1.16
CA ASP A 97 -9.95 -14.69 0.26
C ASP A 97 -9.96 -13.93 -1.09
N GLY A 98 -8.79 -13.73 -1.71
CA GLY A 98 -8.69 -12.98 -2.97
C GLY A 98 -7.37 -12.23 -3.18
N ARG A 99 -7.38 -11.25 -4.09
CA ARG A 99 -6.22 -10.42 -4.46
C ARG A 99 -6.65 -8.99 -4.73
N TRP A 100 -5.99 -8.02 -4.10
CA TRP A 100 -6.36 -6.60 -4.17
C TRP A 100 -5.15 -5.75 -4.55
N VAL A 101 -5.20 -5.20 -5.76
CA VAL A 101 -4.24 -4.24 -6.28
C VAL A 101 -4.54 -2.86 -5.69
N TYR A 102 -3.50 -2.18 -5.23
CA TYR A 102 -3.56 -0.83 -4.68
C TYR A 102 -2.49 0.07 -5.30
N ARG A 103 -2.57 1.37 -5.02
CA ARG A 103 -1.56 2.37 -5.38
C ARG A 103 -1.14 3.11 -4.12
N LEU A 104 0.15 3.39 -4.00
CA LEU A 104 0.68 4.34 -3.02
C LEU A 104 1.23 5.57 -3.72
N CYS A 105 1.08 6.73 -3.10
CA CYS A 105 1.67 7.98 -3.56
C CYS A 105 2.37 8.73 -2.41
N VAL A 106 3.56 9.25 -2.69
CA VAL A 106 4.43 9.92 -1.73
C VAL A 106 4.90 11.25 -2.32
N LEU A 107 4.78 12.31 -1.53
CA LEU A 107 5.37 13.60 -1.80
C LEU A 107 6.81 13.60 -1.26
N TYR A 108 7.78 13.77 -2.15
CA TYR A 108 9.18 13.87 -1.80
C TYR A 108 9.87 14.92 -2.69
N ASN A 109 10.61 15.85 -2.08
CA ASN A 109 11.25 16.96 -2.79
C ASN A 109 10.30 17.72 -3.75
N HIS A 110 9.08 18.02 -3.29
CA HIS A 110 8.02 18.70 -4.06
C HIS A 110 7.52 17.96 -5.30
N LYS A 111 7.84 16.67 -5.43
CA LYS A 111 7.36 15.81 -6.51
C LYS A 111 6.60 14.62 -5.94
N VAL A 112 5.48 14.28 -6.58
CA VAL A 112 4.73 13.07 -6.27
C VAL A 112 5.35 11.90 -7.02
N TYR A 113 5.62 10.83 -6.28
CA TYR A 113 6.03 9.53 -6.79
C TYR A 113 4.96 8.53 -6.38
N CYS A 114 4.57 7.64 -7.29
CA CYS A 114 3.62 6.59 -6.99
C CYS A 114 4.15 5.23 -7.40
N THR A 115 3.53 4.17 -6.88
CA THR A 115 3.73 2.82 -7.41
C THR A 115 3.13 2.73 -8.81
N GLU A 116 3.66 1.83 -9.64
CA GLU A 116 2.99 1.45 -10.88
C GLU A 116 1.70 0.66 -10.56
N THR A 117 0.72 0.74 -11.45
CA THR A 117 -0.56 0.05 -11.29
C THR A 117 -1.06 -0.44 -12.64
N SER A 118 -0.59 -1.60 -13.06
CA SER A 118 -1.18 -2.38 -14.14
C SER A 118 -2.15 -3.42 -13.57
N ILE A 119 -3.34 -3.55 -14.16
CA ILE A 119 -4.31 -4.60 -13.80
C ILE A 119 -3.76 -5.99 -14.19
N ALA A 120 -2.71 -6.02 -15.01
CA ALA A 120 -1.98 -7.21 -15.44
C ALA A 120 -0.76 -7.48 -14.56
N ALA A 121 -0.89 -7.39 -13.22
CA ALA A 121 0.07 -7.80 -12.19
C ALA A 121 1.49 -8.08 -12.72
N THR A 122 2.23 -7.02 -13.03
CA THR A 122 3.68 -7.12 -13.23
C THR A 122 4.36 -6.86 -11.90
N VAL A 123 5.65 -7.21 -11.79
CA VAL A 123 6.48 -7.24 -10.57
C VAL A 123 6.68 -5.86 -9.90
N LYS A 124 5.89 -4.85 -10.28
CA LYS A 124 5.86 -3.49 -9.73
C LYS A 124 4.47 -3.03 -9.28
N ASP A 125 3.45 -3.88 -9.42
CA ASP A 125 2.09 -3.62 -8.96
C ASP A 125 1.92 -4.18 -7.55
N PRO A 126 1.63 -3.37 -6.54
CA PRO A 126 1.55 -3.88 -5.19
C PRO A 126 0.16 -4.52 -4.95
N ILE A 127 0.16 -5.70 -4.34
CA ILE A 127 -1.00 -6.58 -4.18
C ILE A 127 -1.05 -7.12 -2.76
N ILE A 128 -2.23 -7.06 -2.14
CA ILE A 128 -2.53 -7.81 -0.92
C ILE A 128 -3.17 -9.14 -1.33
N ILE A 129 -2.76 -10.25 -0.70
CA ILE A 129 -3.22 -11.61 -0.98
C ILE A 129 -3.65 -12.25 0.35
N ASN A 130 -4.95 -12.52 0.45
CA ASN A 130 -5.58 -13.19 1.59
C ASN A 130 -5.83 -14.66 1.22
N HIS A 131 -5.38 -15.59 2.07
CA HIS A 131 -5.42 -17.03 1.82
C HIS A 131 -5.59 -17.87 3.09
#